data_AF-M3A388-F1
#
_entry.id   AF-M3A388-F1
#
_cell.length_a   1.000
_cell.length_b   1.000
_cell.length_c   1.000
_cell.angle_alpha   90.00
_cell.angle_beta   90.00
_cell.angle_gamma   90.00
#
_symmetry.space_group_name_H-M   'P 1'
#
loop_
_entity.id
_entity.type
_entity.pdbx_description
1 polymer ?
#
loop_
_entity_poly.entity_id
_entity_poly.type
_entity_poly.pdbx_seq_one_letter_code
_entity_poly.pdbx_strand_id
1 'polypeptide(L)'
;MLTMESVPPRYDSLLGTTVSLGPLAETSIWQPHYSNKPDPDPTTTLSGMSLFDHVHERFRGGILLLDNLLRFIEGSGPSHCNDYRKGIDSLLGSLVNMAKWLVGFLESAKAEQKDAPWTKSAMRGLRVDLHKYSSKVMRITSLLGKPRATKAEEYNV
;
A
#
# COMPACT_ATOMS: atom_id res chain seq x y z
N MET A 1 36.09 39.00 -3.18
CA MET A 1 34.80 38.66 -2.55
C MET A 1 34.19 37.57 -3.42
N LEU A 2 34.38 36.30 -3.06
CA LEU A 2 33.94 35.13 -3.85
C LEU A 2 32.85 34.43 -3.06
N THR A 3 31.64 34.41 -3.61
CA THR A 3 30.50 33.62 -3.12
C THR A 3 30.79 32.14 -3.36
N MET A 4 31.03 31.38 -2.28
CA MET A 4 31.05 29.93 -2.34
C MET A 4 29.61 29.42 -2.52
N GLU A 5 29.34 28.87 -3.71
CA GLU A 5 28.17 28.05 -4.00
C GLU A 5 28.14 26.85 -3.04
N SER A 6 27.08 26.72 -2.24
CA SER A 6 26.88 25.54 -1.39
C SER A 6 26.43 24.37 -2.25
N VAL A 7 27.39 23.55 -2.68
CA VAL A 7 27.13 22.26 -3.33
C VAL A 7 26.41 21.35 -2.32
N PRO A 8 25.22 20.80 -2.63
CA PRO A 8 24.54 19.86 -1.73
C PRO A 8 25.36 18.56 -1.60
N PRO A 9 25.36 17.91 -0.42
CA PRO A 9 26.14 16.71 -0.19
C PRO A 9 25.64 15.55 -1.06
N ARG A 10 26.59 14.89 -1.75
CA ARG A 10 26.35 13.68 -2.54
C ARG A 10 26.01 12.49 -1.63
N TYR A 11 24.95 11.77 -1.98
CA TYR A 11 24.37 10.64 -1.22
C TYR A 11 24.96 9.28 -1.62
N ASP A 12 26.29 9.17 -1.70
CA ASP A 12 26.95 7.93 -2.19
C ASP A 12 27.21 6.89 -1.09
N SER A 13 26.61 6.99 0.11
CA SER A 13 26.96 6.12 1.26
C SER A 13 25.85 5.21 1.80
N LEU A 14 24.75 4.98 1.08
CA LEU A 14 23.69 4.04 1.52
C LEU A 14 23.83 2.61 0.95
N LEU A 15 24.94 2.27 0.30
CA LEU A 15 25.23 0.90 -0.14
C LEU A 15 25.95 0.12 0.96
N GLY A 16 25.16 -0.44 1.89
CA GLY A 16 25.72 -1.29 2.94
C GLY A 16 24.77 -2.28 3.59
N THR A 17 23.51 -2.40 3.15
CA THR A 17 22.61 -3.42 3.71
C THR A 17 21.65 -3.95 2.66
N THR A 18 22.08 -5.01 1.97
CA THR A 18 21.20 -5.85 1.16
C THR A 18 20.23 -6.59 2.09
N VAL A 19 19.04 -6.04 2.31
CA VAL A 19 17.94 -6.81 2.92
C VAL A 19 17.37 -7.67 1.80
N SER A 20 17.76 -8.94 1.79
CA SER A 20 17.21 -9.96 0.89
C SER A 20 15.72 -10.14 1.20
N LEU A 21 14.86 -9.53 0.38
CA LEU A 21 13.44 -9.88 0.31
C LEU A 21 13.35 -11.16 -0.52
N GLY A 22 13.12 -12.29 0.15
CA GLY A 22 13.03 -13.61 -0.48
C GLY A 22 11.98 -13.69 -1.61
N PRO A 23 12.05 -14.72 -2.46
CA PRO A 23 11.24 -14.82 -3.66
C PRO A 23 9.78 -15.08 -3.29
N LEU A 24 8.91 -14.11 -3.53
CA LEU A 24 7.47 -14.25 -3.37
C LEU A 24 6.80 -14.26 -4.74
N ALA A 25 6.86 -15.38 -5.45
CA ALA A 25 5.83 -15.80 -6.42
C ALA A 25 6.21 -17.12 -7.11
N GLU A 26 5.57 -18.22 -6.71
CA GLU A 26 5.08 -19.20 -7.66
C GLU A 26 3.66 -19.59 -7.25
N THR A 27 2.68 -19.07 -7.98
CA THR A 27 1.64 -19.91 -8.59
C THR A 27 0.79 -19.05 -9.52
N SER A 28 0.82 -19.51 -10.76
CA SER A 28 0.23 -18.96 -11.96
C SER A 28 -1.30 -18.99 -11.91
N ILE A 29 -1.92 -18.02 -12.58
CA ILE A 29 -2.88 -18.18 -13.69
C ILE A 29 -3.79 -16.94 -13.74
N TRP A 30 -3.86 -16.36 -14.93
CA TRP A 30 -4.69 -15.26 -15.48
C TRP A 30 -3.82 -14.14 -16.07
N GLN A 31 -3.36 -14.37 -17.30
CA GLN A 31 -2.79 -13.35 -18.19
C GLN A 31 -3.88 -12.81 -19.13
N PRO A 32 -3.88 -11.50 -19.41
CA PRO A 32 -4.00 -11.00 -20.76
C PRO A 32 -2.65 -10.43 -21.21
N HIS A 33 -2.29 -10.78 -22.45
CA HIS A 33 -1.01 -10.49 -23.11
C HIS A 33 -0.48 -9.06 -22.89
N TYR A 34 0.69 -8.96 -22.25
CA TYR A 34 1.64 -7.87 -22.46
C TYR A 34 3.05 -8.44 -22.56
N SER A 35 3.79 -7.88 -23.52
CA SER A 35 5.16 -8.16 -23.96
C SER A 35 6.10 -8.80 -22.92
N ASN A 36 6.69 -9.94 -23.28
CA ASN A 36 7.80 -10.60 -22.57
C ASN A 36 9.10 -9.76 -22.65
N LYS A 37 9.17 -8.66 -21.92
CA LYS A 37 10.44 -8.16 -21.38
C LYS A 37 10.27 -8.15 -19.86
N PRO A 38 11.22 -8.70 -19.08
CA PRO A 38 11.24 -8.41 -17.65
C PRO A 38 11.39 -6.90 -17.52
N ASP A 39 10.32 -6.21 -17.13
CA ASP A 39 10.45 -4.84 -16.66
C ASP A 39 11.41 -4.90 -15.48
N PRO A 40 12.53 -4.15 -15.50
CA PRO A 40 13.40 -4.09 -14.35
C PRO A 40 12.57 -3.57 -13.19
N ASP A 41 12.49 -4.34 -12.11
CA ASP A 41 11.80 -3.93 -10.89
C ASP A 41 12.36 -2.56 -10.47
N PRO A 42 11.59 -1.46 -10.56
CA PRO A 42 12.11 -0.12 -10.34
C PRO A 42 12.64 0.06 -8.91
N THR A 43 12.28 -0.83 -7.99
CA THR A 43 12.81 -0.82 -6.62
C THR A 43 14.29 -1.16 -6.53
N THR A 44 14.89 -1.81 -7.54
CA THR A 44 16.34 -2.12 -7.55
C THR A 44 17.22 -0.90 -7.85
N THR A 45 16.65 0.20 -8.35
CA THR A 45 17.38 1.42 -8.74
C THR A 45 17.01 2.67 -7.94
N LEU A 46 15.91 2.60 -7.17
CA LEU A 46 15.43 3.73 -6.36
C LEU A 46 16.13 3.76 -5.01
N SER A 47 16.68 4.91 -4.63
CA SER A 47 17.34 5.14 -3.34
C SER A 47 16.64 6.25 -2.55
N GLY A 48 16.61 6.08 -1.23
CA GLY A 48 16.12 7.08 -0.28
C GLY A 48 14.69 7.57 -0.57
N MET A 49 14.55 8.88 -0.73
CA MET A 49 13.25 9.56 -0.89
C MET A 49 12.46 9.09 -2.13
N SER A 50 13.16 8.71 -3.20
CA SER A 50 12.51 8.20 -4.43
C SER A 50 11.83 6.83 -4.22
N LEU A 51 12.42 5.98 -3.37
CA LEU A 51 11.81 4.71 -2.98
C LEU A 51 10.61 4.94 -2.07
N PHE A 52 10.72 5.90 -1.14
CA PHE A 52 9.58 6.32 -0.31
C PHE A 52 8.41 6.80 -1.17
N ASP A 53 8.64 7.72 -2.10
CA ASP A 53 7.60 8.26 -2.97
C ASP A 53 6.97 7.16 -3.83
N HIS A 54 7.77 6.22 -4.33
CA HIS A 54 7.26 5.07 -5.10
C HIS A 54 6.32 4.18 -4.26
N VAL A 55 6.75 3.77 -3.06
CA VAL A 55 5.93 2.93 -2.18
C VAL A 55 4.71 3.70 -1.68
N HIS A 56 4.84 5.00 -1.41
CA HIS A 56 3.73 5.85 -0.99
C HIS A 56 2.69 5.98 -2.10
N GLU A 57 3.10 6.16 -3.34
CA GLU A 57 2.19 6.22 -4.48
C GLU A 57 1.49 4.87 -4.74
N ARG A 58 2.20 3.75 -4.61
CA ARG A 58 1.60 2.40 -4.67
C ARG A 58 0.56 2.19 -3.57
N PHE A 59 0.86 2.64 -2.35
CA PHE A 59 -0.08 2.59 -1.23
C PHE A 59 -1.34 3.42 -1.52
N ARG A 60 -1.19 4.64 -2.07
CA ARG A 60 -2.32 5.49 -2.49
C ARG A 60 -3.14 4.86 -3.61
N GLY A 61 -2.49 4.23 -4.59
CA GLY A 61 -3.15 3.44 -5.62
C GLY A 61 -3.99 2.29 -5.04
N GLY A 62 -3.46 1.57 -4.05
CA GLY A 62 -4.22 0.52 -3.37
C GLY A 62 -5.40 1.06 -2.53
N ILE A 63 -5.29 2.26 -1.93
CA ILE A 63 -6.42 2.94 -1.28
C ILE A 63 -7.55 3.22 -2.28
N LEU A 64 -7.22 3.65 -3.51
CA LEU A 64 -8.21 3.85 -4.58
C LEU A 64 -8.86 2.52 -5.01
N LEU A 65 -8.08 1.44 -5.03
CA LEU A 65 -8.63 0.11 -5.30
C LEU A 65 -9.62 -0.33 -4.21
N LEU A 66 -9.36 0.01 -2.95
CA LEU A 66 -10.33 -0.22 -1.86
C LEU A 66 -11.63 0.57 -2.04
N ASP A 67 -11.59 1.77 -2.62
CA ASP A 67 -12.83 2.52 -2.95
C ASP A 67 -13.65 1.77 -4.00
N ASN A 68 -12.99 1.23 -5.04
CA ASN A 68 -13.68 0.45 -6.06
C ASN A 68 -14.24 -0.86 -5.50
N LEU A 69 -13.47 -1.53 -4.64
CA LEU A 69 -13.92 -2.74 -3.94
C LEU A 69 -15.12 -2.46 -3.04
N LEU A 70 -15.13 -1.36 -2.30
CA LEU A 70 -16.28 -0.96 -1.48
C LEU A 70 -17.54 -0.77 -2.34
N ARG A 71 -17.44 -0.05 -3.46
CA ARG A 71 -18.57 0.13 -4.39
C ARG A 71 -19.08 -1.21 -4.93
N PHE A 72 -18.16 -2.13 -5.23
CA PHE A 72 -18.52 -3.47 -5.68
C PHE A 72 -19.25 -4.26 -4.59
N ILE A 73 -18.74 -4.30 -3.36
CA ILE A 73 -19.39 -5.01 -2.24
C ILE A 73 -20.78 -4.44 -1.97
N GLU A 74 -20.93 -3.11 -2.01
CA GLU A 74 -22.21 -2.44 -1.80
C GLU A 74 -23.22 -2.69 -2.93
N GLY A 75 -22.75 -2.80 -4.18
CA GLY A 75 -23.61 -3.04 -5.35
C GLY A 75 -23.98 -4.51 -5.57
N SER A 76 -23.05 -5.44 -5.35
CA SER A 76 -23.23 -6.88 -5.61
C SER A 76 -23.70 -7.66 -4.38
N GLY A 77 -23.54 -7.09 -3.18
CA GLY A 77 -23.86 -7.75 -1.92
C GLY A 77 -22.77 -8.73 -1.45
N PRO A 78 -22.73 -9.02 -0.13
CA PRO A 78 -21.61 -9.72 0.50
C PRO A 78 -21.46 -11.19 0.08
N SER A 79 -22.53 -11.85 -0.38
CA SER A 79 -22.48 -13.25 -0.82
C SER A 79 -21.61 -13.47 -2.06
N HIS A 80 -21.65 -12.55 -3.02
CA HIS A 80 -20.79 -12.59 -4.21
C HIS A 80 -19.33 -12.24 -3.91
N CYS A 81 -19.06 -11.64 -2.75
CA CYS A 81 -17.71 -11.26 -2.35
C CYS A 81 -16.93 -12.41 -1.71
N ASN A 82 -17.61 -13.47 -1.27
CA ASN A 82 -16.96 -14.66 -0.71
C ASN A 82 -16.05 -15.36 -1.73
N ASP A 83 -16.44 -15.38 -3.00
CA ASP A 83 -15.65 -15.97 -4.08
C ASP A 83 -14.32 -15.24 -4.30
N TYR A 84 -14.27 -13.95 -3.95
CA TYR A 84 -13.09 -13.09 -4.07
C TYR A 84 -12.34 -12.90 -2.75
N ARG A 85 -12.75 -13.56 -1.66
CA ARG A 85 -12.24 -13.32 -0.31
C ARG A 85 -10.72 -13.43 -0.21
N LYS A 86 -10.13 -14.46 -0.85
CA LYS A 86 -8.67 -14.63 -0.90
C LYS A 86 -7.96 -13.45 -1.55
N GLY A 87 -8.52 -12.90 -2.63
CA GLY A 87 -7.97 -11.73 -3.32
C GLY A 87 -8.09 -10.46 -2.48
N ILE A 88 -9.24 -10.29 -1.80
CA ILE A 88 -9.46 -9.17 -0.87
C ILE A 88 -8.45 -9.24 0.29
N ASP A 89 -8.29 -10.40 0.91
CA ASP A 89 -7.35 -10.59 2.02
C ASP A 89 -5.89 -10.35 1.58
N SER A 90 -5.52 -10.79 0.37
CA SER A 90 -4.19 -10.53 -0.20
C SER A 90 -3.93 -9.05 -0.47
N LEU A 91 -4.91 -8.32 -1.01
CA LEU A 91 -4.83 -6.88 -1.20
C LEU A 91 -4.65 -6.15 0.13
N LEU A 92 -5.48 -6.49 1.12
CA LEU A 92 -5.40 -5.91 2.46
C LEU A 92 -4.04 -6.19 3.12
N GLY A 93 -3.54 -7.42 3.04
CA GLY A 93 -2.22 -7.79 3.55
C GLY A 93 -1.09 -6.99 2.89
N SER A 94 -1.15 -6.82 1.57
CA SER A 94 -0.17 -6.03 0.82
C SER A 94 -0.17 -4.56 1.24
N LEU A 95 -1.37 -3.97 1.43
CA LEU A 95 -1.54 -2.61 1.94
C LEU A 95 -1.01 -2.45 3.37
N VAL A 96 -1.23 -3.42 4.26
CA VAL A 96 -0.65 -3.41 5.61
C VAL A 96 0.88 -3.41 5.55
N ASN A 97 1.48 -4.23 4.69
CA ASN A 97 2.92 -4.31 4.57
C ASN A 97 3.52 -2.99 4.05
N MET A 98 2.91 -2.38 3.03
CA MET A 98 3.31 -1.06 2.54
C MET A 98 3.17 0.03 3.63
N ALA A 99 2.06 0.04 4.37
CA ALA A 99 1.84 0.99 5.46
C ALA A 99 2.93 0.87 6.55
N LYS A 100 3.24 -0.36 6.98
CA LYS A 100 4.31 -0.62 7.96
C LYS A 100 5.66 -0.15 7.45
N TRP A 101 5.97 -0.45 6.19
CA TRP A 101 7.23 -0.03 5.58
C TRP A 101 7.35 1.49 5.52
N LEU A 102 6.30 2.21 5.10
CA LEU A 102 6.28 3.67 5.01
C LEU A 102 6.47 4.35 6.37
N VAL A 103 5.80 3.83 7.40
CA VAL A 103 5.95 4.34 8.78
C VAL A 103 7.38 4.10 9.27
N GLY A 104 7.89 2.86 9.13
CA GLY A 104 9.24 2.51 9.55
C GLY A 104 10.30 3.35 8.85
N PHE A 105 10.17 3.56 7.54
CA PHE A 105 11.07 4.41 6.76
C PHE A 105 11.12 5.85 7.30
N LEU A 106 9.96 6.46 7.56
CA LEU A 106 9.90 7.83 8.07
C LEU A 106 10.40 7.95 9.52
N GLU A 107 10.17 6.94 10.35
CA GLU A 107 10.69 6.90 11.72
C GLU A 107 12.22 6.82 11.72
N SER A 108 12.80 5.95 10.88
CA SER A 108 14.25 5.88 10.68
C SER A 108 14.83 7.19 10.15
N ALA A 109 14.22 7.76 9.11
CA ALA A 109 14.66 9.03 8.53
C ALA A 109 14.58 10.19 9.54
N LYS A 110 13.55 10.20 10.40
CA LYS A 110 13.40 11.20 11.47
C LYS A 110 14.50 11.08 12.52
N ALA A 111 14.86 9.86 12.92
CA ALA A 111 15.91 9.60 13.90
C ALA A 111 17.29 10.05 13.39
N GLU A 112 17.56 9.84 12.10
CA GLU A 112 18.83 10.20 11.47
C GLU A 112 18.95 11.70 11.17
N GLN A 113 17.89 12.34 10.66
CA GLN A 113 17.95 13.72 10.14
C GLN A 113 17.40 14.78 11.10
N LYS A 114 17.23 14.45 12.40
CA LYS A 114 16.79 15.37 13.45
C LYS A 114 15.64 16.28 13.01
N ASP A 115 14.51 15.69 12.63
CA ASP A 115 13.27 16.43 12.34
C ASP A 115 13.31 17.37 11.13
N ALA A 116 13.98 16.95 10.05
CA ALA A 116 13.99 17.67 8.79
C ALA A 116 12.56 18.04 8.28
N PRO A 117 12.36 19.22 7.66
CA PRO A 117 11.03 19.69 7.25
C PRO A 117 10.28 18.72 6.32
N TRP A 118 11.00 18.05 5.41
CA TRP A 118 10.41 17.10 4.47
C TRP A 118 9.82 15.88 5.19
N THR A 119 10.50 15.36 6.22
CA THR A 119 10.06 14.19 6.99
C THR A 119 8.80 14.49 7.77
N LYS A 120 8.68 15.71 8.33
CA LYS A 120 7.45 16.20 8.98
C LYS A 120 6.28 16.29 8.00
N SER A 121 6.52 16.83 6.80
CA SER A 121 5.51 16.93 5.76
C SER A 121 5.04 15.54 5.28
N ALA A 122 6.00 14.65 4.98
CA ALA A 122 5.73 13.27 4.57
C ALA A 122 4.95 12.49 5.64
N MET A 123 5.32 12.64 6.92
CA MET A 123 4.61 12.02 8.04
C MET A 123 3.17 12.52 8.14
N ARG A 124 2.93 13.82 7.93
CA ARG A 124 1.57 14.38 7.91
C ARG A 124 0.75 13.83 6.74
N GLY A 125 1.35 13.77 5.54
CA GLY A 125 0.70 13.18 4.36
C GLY A 125 0.34 11.71 4.58
N LEU A 126 1.30 10.92 5.06
CA LEU A 126 1.10 9.51 5.35
C LEU A 126 -0.01 9.28 6.39
N ARG A 127 -0.09 10.10 7.45
CA ARG A 127 -1.18 10.00 8.45
C ARG A 127 -2.57 10.17 7.83
N VAL A 128 -2.73 11.09 6.89
CA VAL A 128 -4.01 11.29 6.19
C VAL A 128 -4.37 10.05 5.38
N ASP A 129 -3.41 9.48 4.67
CA ASP A 129 -3.64 8.29 3.85
C ASP A 129 -3.88 7.03 4.70
N LEU A 130 -3.16 6.86 5.82
CA LEU A 130 -3.41 5.81 6.81
C LEU A 130 -4.82 5.90 7.40
N HIS A 131 -5.31 7.12 7.67
CA HIS A 131 -6.67 7.31 8.16
C HIS A 131 -7.72 6.91 7.11
N LYS A 132 -7.54 7.31 5.84
CA LYS A 132 -8.40 6.89 4.73
C LYS A 132 -8.39 5.36 4.59
N TYR A 133 -7.20 4.76 4.59
CA TYR A 133 -7.01 3.32 4.54
C TYR A 133 -7.77 2.62 5.68
N SER A 134 -7.55 3.02 6.93
CA SER A 134 -8.20 2.42 8.11
C SER A 134 -9.73 2.50 8.03
N SER A 135 -10.27 3.66 7.65
CA SER A 135 -11.71 3.86 7.48
C SER A 135 -12.30 2.91 6.44
N LYS A 136 -11.62 2.74 5.30
CA LYS A 136 -12.05 1.83 4.23
C LYS A 136 -12.00 0.37 4.65
N VAL A 137 -10.89 -0.07 5.25
CA VAL A 137 -10.75 -1.45 5.72
C VAL A 137 -11.83 -1.78 6.75
N MET A 138 -12.08 -0.89 7.70
CA MET A 138 -13.15 -1.08 8.69
C MET A 138 -14.52 -1.28 8.03
N ARG A 139 -14.84 -0.48 7.01
CA ARG A 139 -16.10 -0.60 6.26
C ARG A 139 -16.17 -1.90 5.46
N ILE A 140 -15.09 -2.30 4.78
CA ILE A 140 -15.02 -3.57 4.04
C ILE A 140 -15.25 -4.74 5.01
N THR A 141 -14.52 -4.78 6.12
CA THR A 141 -14.65 -5.85 7.12
C THR A 141 -16.06 -5.89 7.72
N SER A 142 -16.69 -4.73 7.96
CA SER A 142 -18.08 -4.68 8.43
C SER A 142 -19.08 -5.21 7.42
N LEU A 143 -18.93 -4.88 6.14
CA LEU A 143 -19.82 -5.35 5.08
C LEU A 143 -19.69 -6.86 4.84
N LEU A 144 -18.46 -7.39 4.86
CA LEU A 144 -18.19 -8.81 4.69
C LEU A 144 -18.54 -9.64 5.95
N GLY A 145 -18.45 -9.03 7.14
CA GLY A 145 -18.72 -9.69 8.41
C GLY A 145 -20.19 -9.76 8.81
N LYS A 146 -21.11 -9.11 8.09
CA LYS A 146 -22.56 -9.21 8.35
C LYS A 146 -23.10 -10.53 7.80
N PRO A 147 -23.57 -11.47 8.64
CA PRO A 147 -24.43 -12.55 8.16
C PRO A 147 -25.68 -11.91 7.56
N ARG A 148 -26.17 -12.41 6.42
CA ARG A 148 -27.53 -12.08 5.96
C ARG A 148 -28.45 -12.39 7.14
N ALA A 149 -29.17 -11.39 7.65
CA ALA A 149 -30.44 -11.68 8.28
C ALA A 149 -31.27 -12.36 7.20
N THR A 150 -31.30 -13.70 7.23
CA THR A 150 -32.24 -14.49 6.46
C THR A 150 -33.60 -13.91 6.81
N LYS A 151 -34.23 -13.24 5.84
CA LYS A 151 -35.66 -12.99 5.92
C LYS A 151 -36.28 -14.37 6.16
N ALA A 152 -36.83 -14.56 7.35
CA ALA A 152 -37.77 -15.63 7.59
C ALA A 152 -38.91 -15.37 6.62
N GLU A 153 -38.92 -16.08 5.49
CA GLU A 153 -40.14 -16.27 4.75
C GLU A 153 -41.10 -16.97 5.71
N GLU A 154 -42.11 -16.23 6.15
CA GLU A 154 -43.33 -16.77 6.72
C GLU A 154 -43.90 -17.79 5.73
N TYR A 155 -43.59 -19.07 5.92
CA TYR A 155 -44.47 -20.13 5.47
C TYR A 155 -45.46 -20.39 6.60
N ASN A 156 -46.57 -19.64 6.57
CA ASN A 156 -47.81 -20.08 7.19
C ASN A 156 -48.42 -21.16 6.28
N VAL A 157 -48.31 -22.43 6.69
CA VAL A 157 -49.28 -23.48 6.34
C VAL A 157 -49.48 -24.35 7.57
#